data_AF-A0A9P8RN67-F1
#
_entry.id   AF-A0A9P8RN67-F1
#
_cell.length_a   1.000
_cell.length_b   1.000
_cell.length_c   1.000
_cell.angle_alpha   90.00
_cell.angle_beta   90.00
_cell.angle_gamma   90.00
#
_symmetry.space_group_name_H-M   'P 1'
#
loop_
_entity.id
_entity.type
_entity.pdbx_description
1 polymer ?
#
loop_
_entity_poly.entity_id
_entity_poly.type
_entity_poly.pdbx_seq_one_letter_code
_entity_poly.pdbx_strand_id
1 'polypeptide(L)'
;MAPRAKTAPAEKHMWKPGTGPLDSTPVAKKPSSGVRKSLRLQNKPLASHAAQSRPVQPSTDRHACTMPKYLQTKRTKKEKGKCPPKKYRYTHSCLDPSEENLRKDPGAEFRANEQLEEPRLSEEDLRSLYREVMDSVRAAPAVKRTLPVSKSEGSTAQTQRFTNLSASNYRLYNLSAYRIFIHTKPPNEIAAAVGKILFAEVDEGRLADLRKIAKNLYDECYDCMDSNTGKSEFVCSLKGTIKALGFKSLRHINGAEWQAGLKPVDLDDETDDDLARPQKRQQQPAGEDISSKSYQTNAPTYLSAHNPQESNTMAPPSPPSLRKGGRPCTIKTPLPDISIGIDIKTLTSAFVSRAPDRNRATRFIEWLKIQMRPGAPSEPALIFIPAARASTLTFPFAVVECKGYSTGPQIYEAENQAAVAGACGLKIQLDLNSLADDESTSSSNTQPPLLFSVTTQGPIHQLWCHWTVVDEWGKRRFESELFASCDVLLLDQAENFVVKLNNVFNWGIGSFMESIVDRLLEAEKNKENKGNLSRQIPSHRNSIPDSDLQCK
;
A
#
# COMPACT_ATOMS: atom_id res chain seq x y z
N MET A 1 -5.49 50.27 -48.23
CA MET A 1 -6.01 49.05 -48.90
C MET A 1 -5.72 47.87 -47.99
N ALA A 2 -6.76 47.30 -47.39
CA ALA A 2 -6.73 46.09 -46.57
C ALA A 2 -8.06 45.34 -46.82
N PRO A 3 -8.07 44.00 -46.94
CA PRO A 3 -9.28 43.29 -47.31
C PRO A 3 -10.19 43.01 -46.10
N ARG A 4 -11.49 43.20 -46.33
CA ARG A 4 -12.61 42.97 -45.41
C ARG A 4 -12.86 41.46 -45.29
N ALA A 5 -12.84 40.92 -44.07
CA ALA A 5 -13.23 39.54 -43.80
C ALA A 5 -14.77 39.38 -43.88
N LYS A 6 -15.22 38.34 -44.59
CA LYS A 6 -16.62 37.95 -44.75
C LYS A 6 -17.05 37.07 -43.57
N THR A 7 -18.09 37.48 -42.85
CA THR A 7 -18.79 36.66 -41.85
C THR A 7 -19.77 35.71 -42.53
N ALA A 8 -19.68 34.41 -42.23
CA ALA A 8 -20.65 33.37 -42.60
C ALA A 8 -21.82 33.32 -41.60
N PRO A 9 -23.02 32.86 -42.00
CA PRO A 9 -24.21 32.85 -41.14
C PRO A 9 -24.29 31.58 -40.28
N ALA A 10 -24.78 31.75 -39.05
CA ALA A 10 -25.03 30.69 -38.08
C ALA A 10 -26.34 29.94 -38.40
N GLU A 11 -26.24 28.63 -38.66
CA GLU A 11 -27.39 27.72 -38.73
C GLU A 11 -27.88 27.38 -37.31
N LYS A 12 -29.14 27.71 -37.02
CA LYS A 12 -29.84 27.32 -35.79
C LYS A 12 -30.56 26.00 -36.01
N HIS A 13 -30.05 24.89 -35.46
CA HIS A 13 -30.82 23.66 -35.34
C HIS A 13 -31.69 23.70 -34.07
N MET A 14 -32.97 23.96 -34.30
CA MET A 14 -34.04 23.94 -33.30
C MET A 14 -34.61 22.52 -33.20
N TRP A 15 -34.22 21.76 -32.17
CA TRP A 15 -34.83 20.46 -31.86
C TRP A 15 -36.11 20.68 -31.03
N LYS A 16 -37.25 20.22 -31.56
CA LYS A 16 -38.53 20.11 -30.83
C LYS A 16 -38.63 18.70 -30.21
N PRO A 17 -39.06 18.55 -28.95
CA PRO A 17 -39.41 17.24 -28.40
C PRO A 17 -40.81 16.84 -28.87
N GLY A 18 -40.93 15.69 -29.53
CA GLY A 18 -42.21 15.07 -29.86
C GLY A 18 -42.76 14.30 -28.66
N THR A 19 -43.95 14.67 -28.22
CA THR A 19 -44.79 13.92 -27.29
C THR A 19 -45.44 12.73 -28.00
N GLY A 20 -45.19 11.51 -27.52
CA GLY A 20 -45.86 10.27 -27.94
C GLY A 20 -46.46 9.52 -26.74
N PRO A 21 -47.44 8.62 -26.96
CA PRO A 21 -48.45 8.26 -25.98
C PRO A 21 -48.01 7.14 -25.02
N LEU A 22 -48.47 7.25 -23.77
CA LEU A 22 -48.38 6.23 -22.72
C LEU A 22 -49.42 5.12 -22.96
N ASP A 23 -48.95 3.93 -23.33
CA ASP A 23 -49.73 2.70 -23.24
C ASP A 23 -49.47 2.01 -21.89
N SER A 24 -50.50 2.03 -21.05
CA SER A 24 -50.59 1.30 -19.79
C SER A 24 -50.97 -0.15 -20.03
N THR A 25 -50.16 -1.11 -19.55
CA THR A 25 -50.55 -2.53 -19.43
C THR A 25 -50.47 -3.02 -17.97
N PRO A 26 -51.31 -3.99 -17.58
CA PRO A 26 -51.63 -4.27 -16.18
C PRO A 26 -50.68 -5.27 -15.52
N VAL A 27 -50.35 -5.01 -14.26
CA VAL A 27 -49.55 -5.88 -13.39
C VAL A 27 -50.43 -7.02 -12.85
N ALA A 28 -50.25 -8.23 -13.37
CA ALA A 28 -50.79 -9.45 -12.79
C ALA A 28 -49.87 -9.98 -11.67
N LYS A 29 -50.37 -9.99 -10.43
CA LYS A 29 -49.71 -10.63 -9.27
C LYS A 29 -49.87 -12.15 -9.35
N LYS A 30 -48.76 -12.90 -9.27
CA LYS A 30 -48.76 -14.34 -8.95
C LYS A 30 -48.18 -14.57 -7.55
N PRO A 31 -48.72 -15.52 -6.76
CA PRO A 31 -48.22 -15.83 -5.42
C PRO A 31 -47.04 -16.79 -5.48
N SER A 32 -45.94 -16.48 -4.78
CA SER A 32 -44.83 -17.40 -4.55
C SER A 32 -45.02 -18.13 -3.23
N SER A 33 -45.39 -19.41 -3.29
CA SER A 33 -45.23 -20.36 -2.19
C SER A 33 -43.81 -20.95 -2.26
N GLY A 34 -43.00 -20.70 -1.24
CA GLY A 34 -41.63 -21.18 -1.14
C GLY A 34 -41.27 -21.54 0.29
N VAL A 35 -41.53 -22.79 0.66
CA VAL A 35 -41.21 -23.42 1.94
C VAL A 35 -39.69 -23.40 2.16
N ARG A 36 -39.23 -22.66 3.18
CA ARG A 36 -37.83 -22.64 3.63
C ARG A 36 -37.63 -23.68 4.73
N LYS A 37 -36.98 -24.81 4.39
CA LYS A 37 -36.51 -25.80 5.39
C LYS A 37 -35.28 -25.25 6.10
N SER A 38 -35.43 -24.98 7.39
CA SER A 38 -34.35 -24.62 8.32
C SER A 38 -33.59 -25.88 8.76
N LEU A 39 -32.34 -26.03 8.34
CA LEU A 39 -31.42 -27.01 8.92
C LEU A 39 -30.81 -26.42 10.20
N ARG A 40 -31.33 -26.86 11.33
CA ARG A 40 -30.83 -26.56 12.68
C ARG A 40 -29.76 -27.61 13.01
N LEU A 41 -28.49 -27.20 13.05
CA LEU A 41 -27.40 -28.03 13.57
C LEU A 41 -27.58 -28.16 15.09
N GLN A 42 -27.84 -29.38 15.55
CA GLN A 42 -27.82 -29.75 16.96
C GLN A 42 -26.38 -30.11 17.35
N ASN A 43 -25.80 -29.36 18.29
CA ASN A 43 -24.63 -29.78 19.05
C ASN A 43 -25.07 -30.82 20.09
N LYS A 44 -24.49 -32.02 20.04
CA LYS A 44 -24.50 -33.00 21.13
C LYS A 44 -23.09 -33.09 21.71
N PRO A 45 -22.92 -33.03 23.05
CA PRO A 45 -21.65 -33.33 23.69
C PRO A 45 -21.54 -34.84 23.95
N LEU A 46 -20.35 -35.40 23.81
CA LEU A 46 -20.03 -36.72 24.37
C LEU A 46 -18.84 -36.61 25.32
N ALA A 47 -19.04 -37.24 26.46
CA ALA A 47 -18.18 -37.25 27.63
C ALA A 47 -16.95 -38.18 27.47
N SER A 48 -16.01 -37.90 28.37
CA SER A 48 -14.86 -38.68 28.84
C SER A 48 -14.99 -40.20 28.79
N HIS A 49 -13.88 -40.88 28.45
CA HIS A 49 -13.32 -41.95 29.29
C HIS A 49 -11.81 -42.11 29.02
N ALA A 50 -11.07 -42.27 30.12
CA ALA A 50 -9.67 -42.63 30.17
C ALA A 50 -9.48 -44.15 30.00
N ALA A 51 -8.37 -44.57 29.40
CA ALA A 51 -7.65 -45.79 29.78
C ALA A 51 -6.22 -45.78 29.24
N GLN A 52 -5.31 -46.14 30.13
CA GLN A 52 -3.87 -46.31 29.93
C GLN A 52 -3.57 -47.57 29.11
N SER A 53 -2.49 -47.55 28.33
CA SER A 53 -1.50 -48.64 28.31
C SER A 53 -0.23 -48.22 27.55
N ARG A 54 0.90 -48.66 28.10
CA ARG A 54 2.29 -48.39 27.69
C ARG A 54 2.87 -49.69 27.08
N PRO A 55 4.17 -49.76 26.73
CA PRO A 55 4.68 -49.86 25.36
C PRO A 55 5.14 -51.27 24.93
N VAL A 56 5.29 -51.50 23.62
CA VAL A 56 6.11 -52.60 23.07
C VAL A 56 7.11 -52.02 22.06
N GLN A 57 8.36 -52.39 22.23
CA GLN A 57 9.54 -52.02 21.45
C GLN A 57 9.85 -53.08 20.37
N PRO A 58 10.86 -52.87 19.48
CA PRO A 58 10.74 -53.14 18.04
C PRO A 58 11.37 -54.46 17.59
N SER A 59 10.95 -54.95 16.42
CA SER A 59 11.72 -55.92 15.62
C SER A 59 12.18 -55.27 14.32
N THR A 60 13.51 -55.22 14.18
CA THR A 60 14.27 -55.18 12.94
C THR A 60 13.77 -56.22 11.94
N ASP A 61 13.58 -55.82 10.68
CA ASP A 61 14.19 -56.58 9.60
C ASP A 61 14.36 -55.76 8.31
N ARG A 62 15.51 -56.02 7.68
CA ARG A 62 15.96 -55.50 6.39
C ARG A 62 15.04 -56.04 5.29
N HIS A 63 14.90 -55.33 4.17
CA HIS A 63 15.16 -55.85 2.82
C HIS A 63 14.97 -54.77 1.74
N ALA A 64 15.74 -54.94 0.68
CA ALA A 64 16.00 -54.03 -0.43
C ALA A 64 14.75 -53.57 -1.19
N CYS A 65 14.73 -52.30 -1.58
CA CYS A 65 13.73 -51.76 -2.49
C CYS A 65 14.28 -51.73 -3.92
N THR A 66 13.92 -52.77 -4.67
CA THR A 66 14.05 -52.88 -6.12
C THR A 66 13.00 -51.98 -6.79
N MET A 67 13.43 -51.11 -7.69
CA MET A 67 12.57 -50.32 -8.57
C MET A 67 11.76 -51.21 -9.51
N PRO A 68 10.49 -50.86 -9.81
CA PRO A 68 9.90 -51.23 -11.09
C PRO A 68 9.47 -50.00 -11.89
N LYS A 69 9.83 -50.06 -13.17
CA LYS A 69 9.33 -49.23 -14.26
C LYS A 69 7.90 -49.63 -14.63
N TYR A 70 7.27 -48.73 -15.39
CA TYR A 70 6.10 -48.87 -16.27
C TYR A 70 4.70 -48.85 -15.65
N LEU A 71 3.90 -47.87 -16.07
CA LEU A 71 2.74 -48.12 -16.95
C LEU A 71 2.22 -46.82 -17.58
N GLN A 72 2.41 -46.71 -18.90
CA GLN A 72 1.65 -45.81 -19.77
C GLN A 72 0.18 -46.20 -19.73
N THR A 73 -0.71 -45.22 -19.57
CA THR A 73 -2.14 -45.40 -19.84
C THR A 73 -2.61 -44.42 -20.91
N LYS A 74 -3.00 -45.03 -22.04
CA LYS A 74 -3.74 -44.45 -23.17
C LYS A 74 -5.02 -43.79 -22.66
N ARG A 75 -5.29 -42.55 -23.05
CA ARG A 75 -6.58 -41.90 -22.80
C ARG A 75 -7.39 -41.85 -24.09
N THR A 76 -8.47 -42.62 -24.12
CA THR A 76 -9.44 -42.72 -25.20
C THR A 76 -10.42 -41.55 -25.19
N LYS A 77 -10.74 -41.08 -26.41
CA LYS A 77 -11.86 -40.21 -26.78
C LYS A 77 -13.19 -40.69 -26.19
N LYS A 78 -13.99 -39.77 -25.66
CA LYS A 78 -15.46 -39.90 -25.64
C LYS A 78 -16.11 -38.53 -25.80
N GLU A 79 -16.74 -38.33 -26.95
CA GLU A 79 -17.65 -37.22 -27.25
C GLU A 79 -19.02 -37.43 -26.59
N LYS A 80 -19.65 -36.31 -26.20
CA LYS A 80 -21.04 -35.88 -26.49
C LYS A 80 -21.69 -35.21 -25.28
N GLY A 81 -22.12 -33.97 -25.49
CA GLY A 81 -22.99 -33.22 -24.59
C GLY A 81 -23.19 -31.79 -25.07
N LYS A 82 -24.15 -31.60 -25.99
CA LYS A 82 -24.55 -30.31 -26.58
C LYS A 82 -25.31 -29.44 -25.56
N CYS A 83 -25.02 -28.14 -25.54
CA CYS A 83 -25.97 -27.06 -25.25
C CYS A 83 -25.57 -25.82 -26.07
N PRO A 84 -26.53 -25.04 -26.63
CA PRO A 84 -26.25 -24.01 -27.63
C PRO A 84 -25.92 -22.65 -27.00
N PRO A 85 -24.98 -21.86 -27.58
CA PRO A 85 -24.88 -20.45 -27.24
C PRO A 85 -25.72 -19.59 -28.20
N LYS A 86 -26.40 -18.60 -27.60
CA LYS A 86 -27.14 -17.53 -28.29
C LYS A 86 -26.15 -16.65 -29.06
N LYS A 87 -26.39 -16.49 -30.36
CA LYS A 87 -25.64 -15.59 -31.24
C LYS A 87 -26.13 -14.15 -31.04
N TYR A 88 -25.28 -13.27 -30.53
CA TYR A 88 -25.34 -11.85 -30.83
C TYR A 88 -24.30 -11.57 -31.92
N ARG A 89 -24.76 -11.00 -33.03
CA ARG A 89 -24.00 -10.77 -34.26
C ARG A 89 -23.65 -9.28 -34.28
N TYR A 90 -22.43 -8.92 -33.89
CA TYR A 90 -21.81 -7.66 -34.28
C TYR A 90 -20.88 -7.94 -35.45
N THR A 91 -21.19 -7.38 -36.61
CA THR A 91 -20.35 -7.42 -37.81
C THR A 91 -19.43 -6.21 -37.79
N HIS A 92 -18.15 -6.41 -37.50
CA HIS A 92 -17.09 -5.48 -37.91
C HIS A 92 -16.34 -6.13 -39.08
N SER A 93 -16.38 -5.42 -40.20
CA SER A 93 -15.64 -5.69 -41.43
C SER A 93 -14.19 -5.30 -41.22
N CYS A 94 -13.28 -6.28 -41.23
CA CYS A 94 -11.85 -6.05 -41.39
C CYS A 94 -11.41 -6.70 -42.70
N LEU A 95 -10.78 -5.89 -43.55
CA LEU A 95 -10.13 -6.29 -44.79
C LEU A 95 -8.78 -6.93 -44.45
N ASP A 96 -8.52 -8.10 -45.04
CA ASP A 96 -7.18 -8.71 -45.14
C ASP A 96 -6.27 -7.84 -46.00
N PRO A 97 -4.95 -7.93 -45.77
CA PRO A 97 -4.05 -8.06 -46.90
C PRO A 97 -3.13 -9.27 -46.77
N SER A 98 -3.08 -9.99 -47.89
CA SER A 98 -2.22 -11.13 -48.20
C SER A 98 -0.73 -10.80 -48.15
N GLU A 99 0.03 -11.73 -47.58
CA GLU A 99 1.48 -11.87 -47.75
C GLU A 99 1.84 -12.23 -49.19
N GLU A 100 2.79 -11.52 -49.80
CA GLU A 100 3.70 -12.14 -50.79
C GLU A 100 5.07 -11.45 -50.79
N ASN A 101 6.08 -12.31 -50.88
CA ASN A 101 7.52 -12.09 -50.75
C ASN A 101 8.12 -11.06 -51.73
N LEU A 102 9.17 -10.34 -51.31
CA LEU A 102 10.37 -10.12 -52.13
C LEU A 102 11.55 -9.59 -51.31
N ARG A 103 12.62 -10.40 -51.29
CA ARG A 103 13.99 -9.99 -50.96
C ARG A 103 14.46 -8.94 -51.96
N LYS A 104 15.07 -7.85 -51.48
CA LYS A 104 16.29 -7.20 -52.02
C LYS A 104 16.60 -5.92 -51.25
N ASP A 105 17.74 -5.91 -50.56
CA ASP A 105 18.56 -4.71 -50.35
C ASP A 105 19.06 -4.23 -51.72
N PRO A 106 19.08 -2.91 -52.02
CA PRO A 106 20.17 -2.08 -51.49
C PRO A 106 19.81 -0.61 -51.17
N GLY A 107 20.54 -0.05 -50.20
CA GLY A 107 21.36 1.15 -50.39
C GLY A 107 20.72 2.48 -50.81
N ALA A 108 20.79 3.42 -49.86
CA ALA A 108 20.93 4.87 -50.03
C ALA A 108 19.73 5.70 -50.53
N GLU A 109 19.55 6.82 -49.82
CA GLU A 109 18.70 7.99 -50.10
C GLU A 109 17.20 7.82 -49.85
N PHE A 110 16.66 8.48 -48.81
CA PHE A 110 15.65 9.53 -48.99
C PHE A 110 15.35 10.32 -47.70
N ARG A 111 15.35 11.64 -47.88
CA ARG A 111 14.47 12.69 -47.34
C ARG A 111 14.35 12.93 -45.83
N ALA A 112 14.92 14.07 -45.45
CA ALA A 112 14.28 15.19 -44.74
C ALA A 112 12.95 14.85 -44.08
N ASN A 113 13.01 14.63 -42.76
CA ASN A 113 11.87 14.57 -41.88
C ASN A 113 11.35 16.00 -41.69
N GLU A 114 10.15 16.24 -42.20
CA GLU A 114 9.35 17.43 -41.99
C GLU A 114 9.08 17.54 -40.48
N GLN A 115 9.70 18.51 -39.83
CA GLN A 115 9.40 18.87 -38.44
C GLN A 115 7.95 19.36 -38.39
N LEU A 116 7.03 18.48 -38.03
CA LEU A 116 5.73 18.89 -37.52
C LEU A 116 6.00 19.63 -36.20
N GLU A 117 5.99 20.96 -36.25
CA GLU A 117 5.99 21.80 -35.06
C GLU A 117 4.75 21.45 -34.23
N GLU A 118 4.96 20.72 -33.14
CA GLU A 118 3.94 20.57 -32.10
C GLU A 118 3.52 21.98 -31.66
N PRO A 119 2.21 22.27 -31.59
CA PRO A 119 1.73 23.56 -31.14
C PRO A 119 2.17 23.77 -29.68
N ARG A 120 3.26 24.51 -29.50
CA ARG A 120 3.75 24.94 -28.19
C ARG A 120 2.78 25.97 -27.65
N LEU A 121 1.89 25.54 -26.76
CA LEU A 121 1.14 26.45 -25.91
C LEU A 121 2.13 27.38 -25.21
N SER A 122 1.95 28.69 -25.40
CA SER A 122 2.83 29.67 -24.79
C SER A 122 2.60 29.71 -23.27
N GLU A 123 3.61 30.15 -22.51
CA GLU A 123 3.46 30.36 -21.06
C GLU A 123 2.30 31.32 -20.74
N GLU A 124 2.01 32.26 -21.65
CA GLU A 124 0.89 33.19 -21.56
C GLU A 124 -0.47 32.47 -21.69
N ASP A 125 -0.58 31.47 -22.58
CA ASP A 125 -1.80 30.66 -22.74
C ASP A 125 -2.08 29.85 -21.49
N LEU A 126 -1.05 29.28 -20.88
CA LEU A 126 -1.17 28.56 -19.59
C LEU A 126 -1.58 29.50 -18.45
N ARG A 127 -0.99 30.70 -18.39
CA ARG A 127 -1.38 31.72 -17.39
C ARG A 127 -2.81 32.22 -17.59
N SER A 128 -3.27 32.34 -18.84
CA SER A 128 -4.64 32.72 -19.18
C SER A 128 -5.63 31.63 -18.75
N LEU A 129 -5.34 30.38 -19.08
CA LEU A 129 -6.16 29.23 -18.68
C LEU A 129 -6.27 29.11 -17.16
N TYR A 130 -5.16 29.32 -16.45
CA TYR A 130 -5.14 29.29 -14.99
C TYR A 130 -5.95 30.42 -14.37
N ARG A 131 -5.90 31.62 -14.96
CA ARG A 131 -6.68 32.77 -14.51
C ARG A 131 -8.18 32.52 -14.71
N GLU A 132 -8.56 32.00 -15.87
CA GLU A 132 -9.96 31.68 -16.21
C GLU A 132 -10.55 30.63 -15.25
N VAL A 133 -9.79 29.58 -14.95
CA VAL A 133 -10.21 28.53 -14.00
C VAL A 133 -10.34 29.10 -12.57
N MET A 134 -9.41 29.95 -12.15
CA MET A 134 -9.44 30.52 -10.79
C MET A 134 -10.50 31.62 -10.62
N ASP A 135 -10.88 32.30 -11.68
CA ASP A 135 -11.92 33.33 -11.68
C ASP A 135 -13.32 32.70 -11.76
N SER A 136 -13.50 31.60 -12.50
CA SER A 136 -14.75 30.84 -12.54
C SER A 136 -15.08 30.16 -11.21
N VAL A 137 -14.07 29.73 -10.44
CA VAL A 137 -14.25 29.23 -9.06
C VAL A 137 -14.66 30.34 -8.09
N ARG A 138 -14.18 31.57 -8.28
CA ARG A 138 -14.54 32.72 -7.44
C ARG A 138 -15.90 33.32 -7.78
N ALA A 139 -16.35 33.22 -9.03
CA ALA A 139 -17.64 33.74 -9.48
C ALA A 139 -18.83 32.80 -9.19
N ALA A 140 -18.59 31.55 -8.77
CA ALA A 140 -19.66 30.62 -8.48
C ALA A 140 -20.38 31.02 -7.16
N PRO A 141 -21.69 31.36 -7.21
CA PRO A 141 -22.45 31.68 -6.01
C PRO A 141 -22.47 30.46 -5.08
N ALA A 142 -22.31 30.69 -3.77
CA ALA A 142 -22.30 29.65 -2.75
C ALA A 142 -23.64 28.90 -2.72
N VAL A 143 -23.76 27.85 -3.53
CA VAL A 143 -24.90 26.94 -3.51
C VAL A 143 -24.82 26.13 -2.23
N LYS A 144 -25.62 26.51 -1.23
CA LYS A 144 -25.88 25.72 -0.02
C LYS A 144 -26.57 24.42 -0.43
N ARG A 145 -25.78 23.40 -0.79
CA ARG A 145 -26.26 22.04 -1.05
C ARG A 145 -26.49 21.34 0.28
N THR A 146 -27.74 21.35 0.73
CA THR A 146 -28.21 20.49 1.83
C THR A 146 -28.29 19.06 1.30
N LEU A 147 -27.26 18.25 1.53
CA LEU A 147 -27.29 16.82 1.18
C LEU A 147 -28.02 16.03 2.27
N PRO A 148 -28.89 15.07 1.91
CA PRO A 148 -29.53 14.18 2.87
C PRO A 148 -28.48 13.22 3.44
N VAL A 149 -28.38 13.20 4.76
CA VAL A 149 -27.55 12.26 5.52
C VAL A 149 -28.19 10.87 5.40
N SER A 150 -27.72 10.08 4.45
CA SER A 150 -28.04 8.66 4.39
C SER A 150 -27.28 7.93 5.50
N LYS A 151 -28.02 7.42 6.49
CA LYS A 151 -27.51 6.53 7.54
C LYS A 151 -27.07 5.21 6.90
N SER A 152 -25.78 5.05 6.65
CA SER A 152 -25.16 3.75 6.37
C SER A 152 -24.60 3.19 7.68
N GLU A 153 -25.11 2.03 8.08
CA GLU A 153 -24.75 1.32 9.30
C GLU A 153 -23.38 0.64 9.16
N GLY A 154 -22.53 0.78 10.20
CA GLY A 154 -21.65 -0.31 10.62
C GLY A 154 -20.15 -0.24 10.32
N SER A 155 -19.55 0.92 10.01
CA SER A 155 -18.09 1.07 10.06
C SER A 155 -17.69 2.15 11.06
N THR A 156 -16.82 1.78 12.00
CA THR A 156 -16.40 2.52 13.18
C THR A 156 -15.70 3.83 12.79
N ALA A 157 -16.47 4.89 12.60
CA ALA A 157 -16.01 6.23 12.27
C ALA A 157 -15.44 6.93 13.52
N GLN A 158 -14.21 6.57 13.91
CA GLN A 158 -13.39 7.46 14.73
C GLN A 158 -12.69 8.48 13.82
N THR A 159 -13.48 9.27 13.11
CA THR A 159 -12.98 10.39 12.31
C THR A 159 -12.69 11.53 13.28
N GLN A 160 -11.49 11.52 13.85
CA GLN A 160 -10.93 12.71 14.49
C GLN A 160 -11.05 13.86 13.47
N ARG A 161 -11.71 14.95 13.88
CA ARG A 161 -11.69 16.26 13.23
C ARG A 161 -10.26 16.79 13.20
N PHE A 162 -9.40 16.20 12.38
CA PHE A 162 -8.28 16.94 11.85
C PHE A 162 -8.90 18.01 10.95
N THR A 163 -8.66 19.26 11.31
CA THR A 163 -8.92 20.42 10.46
C THR A 163 -8.61 20.04 9.02
N ASN A 164 -9.51 20.34 8.08
CA ASN A 164 -9.40 20.08 6.64
C ASN A 164 -8.15 20.76 6.06
N LEU A 165 -6.97 20.28 6.41
CA LEU A 165 -5.72 20.63 5.77
C LEU A 165 -5.88 20.16 4.33
N SER A 166 -5.66 21.08 3.39
CA SER A 166 -5.54 20.70 1.99
C SER A 166 -4.49 19.58 1.86
N ALA A 167 -4.63 18.72 0.85
CA ALA A 167 -3.65 17.67 0.59
C ALA A 167 -2.22 18.26 0.49
N SER A 168 -2.08 19.48 -0.04
CA SER A 168 -0.83 20.23 -0.11
C SER A 168 -0.28 20.61 1.27
N ASN A 169 -1.12 21.09 2.20
CA ASN A 169 -0.68 21.39 3.56
C ASN A 169 -0.26 20.12 4.31
N TYR A 170 -0.98 19.01 4.09
CA TYR A 170 -0.57 17.72 4.66
C TYR A 170 0.82 17.29 4.17
N ARG A 171 1.12 17.46 2.87
CA ARG A 171 2.48 17.22 2.34
C ARG A 171 3.50 18.13 3.01
N LEU A 172 3.22 19.43 3.04
CA LEU A 172 4.17 20.44 3.50
C LEU A 172 4.51 20.32 4.99
N TYR A 173 3.55 19.95 5.83
CA TYR A 173 3.77 19.93 7.29
C TYR A 173 3.84 18.52 7.86
N ASN A 174 2.95 17.62 7.46
CA ASN A 174 2.89 16.29 8.07
C ASN A 174 3.89 15.34 7.43
N LEU A 175 3.99 15.28 6.10
CA LEU A 175 4.93 14.35 5.45
C LEU A 175 6.39 14.80 5.61
N SER A 176 6.66 16.10 5.51
CA SER A 176 8.00 16.67 5.65
C SER A 176 8.61 16.46 7.04
N ALA A 177 7.80 16.48 8.12
CA ALA A 177 8.25 16.17 9.48
C ALA A 177 8.87 14.76 9.57
N TYR A 178 8.32 13.80 8.81
CA TYR A 178 8.88 12.44 8.69
C TYR A 178 9.81 12.27 7.49
N ARG A 179 10.23 13.37 6.85
CA ARG A 179 11.08 13.39 5.64
C ARG A 179 10.56 12.55 4.50
N ILE A 180 9.23 12.54 4.33
CA ILE A 180 8.55 11.90 3.21
C ILE A 180 8.30 12.97 2.14
N PHE A 181 8.89 12.78 0.96
CA PHE A 181 8.78 13.68 -0.17
C PHE A 181 8.18 12.96 -1.38
N ILE A 182 7.28 13.64 -2.08
CA ILE A 182 6.56 13.14 -3.25
C ILE A 182 6.94 14.00 -4.46
N HIS A 183 6.99 13.41 -5.65
CA HIS A 183 7.43 14.06 -6.90
C HIS A 183 8.90 14.50 -6.86
N THR A 184 9.76 13.69 -6.26
CA THR A 184 11.20 13.95 -6.24
C THR A 184 11.87 13.22 -7.40
N LYS A 185 12.76 13.88 -8.14
CA LYS A 185 13.48 13.20 -9.22
C LYS A 185 14.45 12.15 -8.63
N PRO A 186 14.40 10.88 -9.07
CA PRO A 186 15.26 9.83 -8.56
C PRO A 186 16.72 10.06 -8.97
N PRO A 187 17.68 9.67 -8.12
CA PRO A 187 19.07 9.50 -8.53
C PRO A 187 19.19 8.55 -9.74
N ASN A 188 20.23 8.71 -10.55
CA ASN A 188 20.41 7.92 -11.78
C ASN A 188 20.40 6.40 -11.53
N GLU A 189 20.99 5.94 -10.42
CA GLU A 189 20.99 4.53 -10.05
C GLU A 189 19.58 3.99 -9.73
N ILE A 190 18.76 4.79 -9.07
CA ILE A 190 17.36 4.47 -8.78
C ILE A 190 16.57 4.46 -10.07
N ALA A 191 16.71 5.49 -10.92
CA ALA A 191 16.05 5.57 -12.21
C ALA A 191 16.39 4.37 -13.10
N ALA A 192 17.66 3.97 -13.16
CA ALA A 192 18.12 2.80 -13.91
C ALA A 192 17.56 1.49 -13.33
N ALA A 193 17.55 1.33 -12.00
CA ALA A 193 16.99 0.16 -11.34
C ALA A 193 15.47 0.04 -11.60
N VAL A 194 14.73 1.14 -11.48
CA VAL A 194 13.29 1.17 -11.77
C VAL A 194 13.02 0.92 -13.25
N GLY A 195 13.80 1.52 -14.15
CA GLY A 195 13.70 1.27 -15.59
C GLY A 195 13.90 -0.21 -15.93
N LYS A 196 14.92 -0.85 -15.36
CA LYS A 196 15.17 -2.29 -15.52
C LYS A 196 13.99 -3.14 -15.06
N ILE A 197 13.31 -2.74 -13.99
CA ILE A 197 12.12 -3.45 -13.50
C ILE A 197 10.94 -3.21 -14.44
N LEU A 198 10.57 -1.96 -14.70
CA LEU A 198 9.32 -1.63 -15.41
C LEU A 198 9.35 -2.05 -16.88
N PHE A 199 10.52 -1.96 -17.52
CA PHE A 199 10.69 -2.26 -18.95
C PHE A 199 11.34 -3.62 -19.20
N ALA A 200 11.32 -4.52 -18.21
CA ALA A 200 11.74 -5.90 -18.42
C ALA A 200 10.93 -6.54 -19.57
N GLU A 201 11.62 -7.26 -20.44
CA GLU A 201 11.00 -7.96 -21.56
C GLU A 201 10.02 -9.04 -21.06
N VAL A 202 8.89 -9.16 -21.77
CA VAL A 202 7.86 -10.16 -21.50
C VAL A 202 7.76 -11.06 -22.71
N ASP A 203 7.75 -12.38 -22.50
CA ASP A 203 7.60 -13.34 -23.58
C ASP A 203 6.27 -13.16 -24.32
N GLU A 204 6.25 -13.41 -25.62
CA GLU A 204 5.06 -13.16 -26.47
C GLU A 204 3.81 -13.90 -25.98
N GLY A 205 4.00 -15.13 -25.47
CA GLY A 205 2.92 -15.94 -24.92
C GLY A 205 2.28 -15.28 -23.70
N ARG A 206 3.11 -14.86 -22.74
CA ARG A 206 2.66 -14.11 -21.56
C ARG A 206 2.07 -12.77 -21.95
N LEU A 207 2.64 -12.06 -22.92
CA LEU A 207 2.11 -10.78 -23.40
C LEU A 207 0.68 -10.94 -23.91
N ALA A 208 0.39 -11.98 -24.68
CA ALA A 208 -0.98 -12.27 -25.13
C ALA A 208 -1.96 -12.51 -23.98
N ASP A 209 -1.51 -13.14 -22.90
CA ASP A 209 -2.32 -13.31 -21.68
C ASP A 209 -2.49 -12.00 -20.90
N LEU A 210 -1.45 -11.17 -20.83
CA LEU A 210 -1.53 -9.84 -20.21
C LEU A 210 -2.51 -8.93 -20.96
N ARG A 211 -2.58 -9.00 -22.30
CA ARG A 211 -3.59 -8.28 -23.08
C ARG A 211 -5.02 -8.69 -22.72
N LYS A 212 -5.26 -9.99 -22.52
CA LYS A 212 -6.59 -10.48 -22.07
C LYS A 212 -6.92 -9.95 -20.67
N ILE A 213 -5.93 -9.95 -19.76
CA ILE A 213 -6.10 -9.42 -18.40
C ILE A 213 -6.39 -7.92 -18.43
N ALA A 214 -5.68 -7.17 -19.27
CA ALA A 214 -5.88 -5.74 -19.46
C ALA A 214 -7.25 -5.43 -20.06
N LYS A 215 -7.70 -6.21 -21.05
CA LYS A 215 -9.05 -6.08 -21.59
C LYS A 215 -10.12 -6.29 -20.51
N ASN A 216 -9.94 -7.27 -19.63
CA ASN A 216 -10.87 -7.48 -18.52
C ASN A 216 -10.87 -6.29 -17.55
N LEU A 217 -9.70 -5.73 -17.22
CA LEU A 217 -9.61 -4.52 -16.40
C LEU A 217 -10.34 -3.34 -17.06
N TYR A 218 -10.12 -3.14 -18.37
CA TYR A 218 -10.80 -2.12 -19.17
C TYR A 218 -12.33 -2.31 -19.12
N ASP A 219 -12.82 -3.51 -19.42
CA ASP A 219 -14.25 -3.82 -19.48
C ASP A 219 -14.90 -3.60 -18.09
N GLU A 220 -14.26 -4.08 -17.01
CA GLU A 220 -14.75 -3.90 -15.64
C GLU A 220 -14.76 -2.43 -15.21
N CYS A 221 -13.74 -1.65 -15.55
CA CYS A 221 -13.70 -0.21 -15.23
C CYS A 221 -14.72 0.58 -16.06
N TYR A 222 -14.95 0.20 -17.31
CA TYR A 222 -16.00 0.79 -18.15
C TYR A 222 -17.39 0.53 -17.56
N ASP A 223 -17.67 -0.70 -17.15
CA ASP A 223 -18.92 -1.07 -16.46
C ASP A 223 -19.11 -0.28 -15.15
N CYS A 224 -18.02 -0.04 -14.40
CA CYS A 224 -18.05 0.78 -13.19
C CYS A 224 -18.46 2.23 -13.48
N MET A 225 -17.96 2.80 -14.58
CA MET A 225 -18.29 4.17 -15.00
C MET A 225 -19.76 4.28 -15.41
N ASP A 226 -20.26 3.34 -16.21
CA ASP A 226 -21.65 3.33 -16.68
C ASP A 226 -22.66 3.19 -15.53
N SER A 227 -22.27 2.47 -14.47
CA SER A 227 -23.12 2.22 -13.31
C SER A 227 -23.04 3.32 -12.22
N ASN A 228 -22.27 4.41 -12.43
CA ASN A 228 -22.01 5.45 -11.42
C ASN A 228 -21.54 4.88 -10.07
N THR A 229 -20.74 3.81 -10.12
CA THR A 229 -20.32 3.08 -8.93
C THR A 229 -19.30 3.84 -8.08
N GLY A 230 -19.16 3.42 -6.82
CA GLY A 230 -18.30 4.07 -5.85
C GLY A 230 -16.82 3.66 -5.94
N LYS A 231 -16.04 4.05 -4.93
CA LYS A 231 -14.62 3.68 -4.78
C LYS A 231 -14.40 2.16 -4.77
N SER A 232 -15.30 1.41 -4.13
CA SER A 232 -15.14 -0.01 -3.85
C SER A 232 -15.02 -0.87 -5.12
N GLU A 233 -15.60 -0.42 -6.21
CA GLU A 233 -15.74 -1.16 -7.45
C GLU A 233 -14.42 -1.10 -8.24
N PHE A 234 -13.79 0.08 -8.35
CA PHE A 234 -12.44 0.19 -8.91
C PHE A 234 -11.38 -0.60 -8.11
N VAL A 235 -11.49 -0.64 -6.79
CA VAL A 235 -10.64 -1.51 -5.94
C VAL A 235 -10.88 -2.98 -6.27
N CYS A 236 -12.14 -3.38 -6.49
CA CYS A 236 -12.49 -4.75 -6.87
C CYS A 236 -11.90 -5.13 -8.24
N SER A 237 -11.98 -4.25 -9.24
CA SER A 237 -11.42 -4.49 -10.57
C SER A 237 -9.92 -4.70 -10.51
N LEU A 238 -9.19 -3.78 -9.86
CA LEU A 238 -7.74 -3.90 -9.72
C LEU A 238 -7.35 -5.16 -8.91
N LYS A 239 -8.13 -5.53 -7.89
CA LYS A 239 -7.94 -6.80 -7.17
C LYS A 239 -8.16 -8.01 -8.09
N GLY A 240 -9.16 -7.96 -8.96
CA GLY A 240 -9.41 -8.95 -10.01
C GLY A 240 -8.19 -9.12 -10.92
N THR A 241 -7.65 -8.00 -11.42
CA THR A 241 -6.41 -7.96 -12.22
C THR A 241 -5.23 -8.58 -11.48
N ILE A 242 -4.98 -8.17 -10.23
CA ILE A 242 -3.86 -8.70 -9.41
C ILE A 242 -3.96 -10.22 -9.26
N LYS A 243 -5.17 -10.75 -9.07
CA LYS A 243 -5.38 -12.20 -8.99
C LYS A 243 -5.17 -12.89 -10.35
N ALA A 244 -5.67 -12.28 -11.43
CA ALA A 244 -5.56 -12.82 -12.78
C ALA A 244 -4.10 -12.90 -13.26
N LEU A 245 -3.22 -12.05 -12.74
CA LEU A 245 -1.78 -12.14 -13.00
C LEU A 245 -1.15 -13.47 -12.52
N GLY A 246 -1.76 -14.18 -11.57
CA GLY A 246 -1.48 -15.61 -11.35
C GLY A 246 -0.24 -15.95 -10.51
N PHE A 247 0.31 -14.99 -9.77
CA PHE A 247 1.50 -15.20 -8.93
C PHE A 247 1.21 -16.01 -7.67
N LYS A 248 1.64 -17.28 -7.63
CA LYS A 248 1.38 -18.20 -6.50
C LYS A 248 2.12 -17.80 -5.21
N SER A 249 3.31 -17.22 -5.35
CA SER A 249 4.18 -16.78 -4.25
C SER A 249 3.79 -15.41 -3.66
N LEU A 250 2.84 -14.72 -4.31
CA LEU A 250 2.38 -13.41 -3.93
C LEU A 250 1.19 -13.52 -2.99
N ARG A 251 1.18 -12.68 -1.94
CA ARG A 251 0.00 -12.43 -1.12
C ARG A 251 -0.43 -11.00 -1.26
N HIS A 252 -1.74 -10.83 -1.26
CA HIS A 252 -2.37 -9.52 -1.11
C HIS A 252 -3.36 -9.57 0.04
N ILE A 253 -3.39 -8.50 0.84
CA ILE A 253 -4.35 -8.31 1.93
C ILE A 253 -5.12 -7.02 1.66
N ASN A 254 -6.40 -7.02 1.99
CA ASN A 254 -7.28 -5.88 1.72
C ASN A 254 -7.54 -5.07 2.99
N GLY A 255 -7.36 -3.75 2.91
CA GLY A 255 -7.78 -2.81 3.97
C GLY A 255 -7.25 -3.18 5.36
N ALA A 256 -6.02 -3.66 5.43
CA ALA A 256 -5.41 -4.12 6.67
C ALA A 256 -4.55 -2.99 7.25
N GLU A 257 -4.83 -2.61 8.50
CA GLU A 257 -4.05 -1.59 9.19
C GLU A 257 -2.64 -2.12 9.45
N TRP A 258 -1.65 -1.33 9.06
CA TRP A 258 -0.26 -1.66 9.33
C TRP A 258 0.08 -1.42 10.81
N GLN A 259 1.21 -1.95 11.26
CA GLN A 259 1.68 -1.78 12.63
C GLN A 259 2.21 -0.36 12.83
N ALA A 260 1.84 0.29 13.95
CA ALA A 260 2.26 1.66 14.24
C ALA A 260 3.79 1.82 14.37
N GLY A 261 4.50 0.78 14.83
CA GLY A 261 5.97 0.77 14.93
C GLY A 261 6.70 0.77 13.58
N LEU A 262 5.97 0.71 12.45
CA LEU A 262 6.54 0.85 11.11
C LEU A 262 6.64 2.29 10.64
N LYS A 263 6.02 3.23 11.35
CA LYS A 263 6.13 4.65 11.00
C LYS A 263 7.61 5.06 11.04
N PRO A 264 8.08 5.86 10.06
CA PRO A 264 9.36 6.53 10.20
C PRO A 264 9.42 7.30 11.52
N VAL A 265 10.62 7.37 12.11
CA VAL A 265 10.86 8.13 13.35
C VAL A 265 10.90 9.62 13.00
N ASP A 266 10.25 10.44 13.82
CA ASP A 266 10.34 11.90 13.74
C ASP A 266 11.68 12.32 14.34
N LEU A 267 12.48 13.09 13.60
CA LEU A 267 13.84 13.40 14.03
C LEU A 267 13.93 14.58 14.98
N ASP A 268 12.86 15.36 15.11
CA ASP A 268 12.84 16.46 16.06
C ASP A 268 12.70 15.97 17.51
N ASP A 269 12.28 14.72 17.71
CA ASP A 269 12.16 14.09 19.04
C ASP A 269 13.50 13.54 19.58
N GLU A 270 14.52 13.29 18.75
CA GLU A 270 15.78 12.69 19.20
C GLU A 270 16.74 13.68 19.89
N THR A 271 16.58 14.98 19.69
CA THR A 271 17.61 15.98 20.09
C THR A 271 17.47 16.58 21.49
N ASP A 272 16.42 16.30 22.26
CA ASP A 272 16.16 17.06 23.52
C ASP A 272 16.23 16.24 24.82
N ASP A 273 16.25 14.89 24.77
CA ASP A 273 16.20 14.09 26.00
C ASP A 273 17.58 13.74 26.61
N ASP A 274 18.67 13.84 25.82
CA ASP A 274 20.02 13.46 26.29
C ASP A 274 20.85 14.60 26.91
N LEU A 275 20.38 15.85 26.88
CA LEU A 275 21.20 16.99 27.35
C LEU A 275 20.83 17.61 28.70
N ALA A 276 19.67 17.39 29.32
CA ALA A 276 19.36 18.19 30.52
C ALA A 276 18.25 17.74 31.49
N ARG A 277 18.09 16.45 31.82
CA ARG A 277 17.44 16.09 33.10
C ARG A 277 18.43 15.51 34.10
N PRO A 278 18.96 16.36 35.01
CA PRO A 278 19.56 15.85 36.24
C PRO A 278 18.49 14.98 36.90
N GLN A 279 18.77 13.68 37.04
CA GLN A 279 17.95 12.81 37.87
C GLN A 279 17.84 13.46 39.24
N LYS A 280 16.68 14.06 39.54
CA LYS A 280 16.36 14.54 40.88
C LYS A 280 16.34 13.30 41.75
N ARG A 281 17.44 13.12 42.48
CA ARG A 281 17.67 12.15 43.54
C ARG A 281 16.35 11.99 44.31
N GLN A 282 15.72 10.84 44.12
CA GLN A 282 14.50 10.45 44.79
C GLN A 282 14.82 10.38 46.28
N GLN A 283 14.57 11.49 47.00
CA GLN A 283 14.54 11.46 48.45
C GLN A 283 13.34 10.59 48.82
N GLN A 284 13.64 9.43 49.41
CA GLN A 284 12.65 8.61 50.09
C GLN A 284 12.04 9.46 51.23
N PRO A 285 10.71 9.62 51.30
CA PRO A 285 10.08 10.01 52.54
C PRO A 285 9.99 8.76 53.42
N ALA A 286 10.75 8.77 54.50
CA ALA A 286 10.47 7.93 55.64
C ALA A 286 9.22 8.45 56.35
N GLY A 287 8.27 7.55 56.62
CA GLY A 287 7.18 7.73 57.59
C GLY A 287 6.03 8.65 57.18
N GLU A 288 4.81 8.12 57.14
CA GLU A 288 3.90 8.17 58.30
C GLU A 288 2.53 7.57 57.95
N ASP A 289 2.00 6.89 58.95
CA ASP A 289 0.66 6.30 59.04
C ASP A 289 -0.44 7.38 59.11
N ILE A 290 -1.69 6.88 59.16
CA ILE A 290 -2.93 7.53 59.65
C ILE A 290 -3.88 8.09 58.56
N SER A 291 -4.85 7.23 58.21
CA SER A 291 -6.30 7.47 58.38
C SER A 291 -6.84 8.91 58.28
N SER A 292 -7.72 9.20 57.31
CA SER A 292 -9.14 9.57 57.56
C SER A 292 -9.86 10.17 56.35
N LYS A 293 -11.05 9.63 56.11
CA LYS A 293 -12.34 10.26 55.70
C LYS A 293 -12.34 11.64 55.01
N SER A 294 -12.97 11.63 53.81
CA SER A 294 -14.18 12.40 53.43
C SER A 294 -14.32 13.81 54.04
N TYR A 295 -14.44 14.84 53.19
CA TYR A 295 -15.62 15.71 53.14
C TYR A 295 -15.72 16.45 51.80
N GLN A 296 -16.93 16.45 51.24
CA GLN A 296 -17.41 17.42 50.24
C GLN A 296 -17.38 18.83 50.84
N THR A 297 -17.01 19.84 50.05
CA THR A 297 -17.57 21.19 50.24
C THR A 297 -17.60 21.96 48.92
N ASN A 298 -18.77 22.55 48.68
CA ASN A 298 -19.16 23.36 47.54
C ASN A 298 -18.67 24.81 47.66
N ALA A 299 -18.82 25.54 46.54
CA ALA A 299 -19.08 26.99 46.39
C ALA A 299 -17.86 27.89 46.06
N PRO A 300 -18.07 29.12 45.52
CA PRO A 300 -19.16 29.62 44.67
C PRO A 300 -18.70 30.42 43.43
N THR A 301 -19.66 30.55 42.51
CA THR A 301 -19.83 31.56 41.46
C THR A 301 -19.47 32.99 41.91
N TYR A 302 -18.65 33.68 41.12
CA TYR A 302 -18.61 35.15 41.10
C TYR A 302 -18.92 35.66 39.69
N LEU A 303 -20.06 36.37 39.60
CA LEU A 303 -20.42 37.29 38.53
C LEU A 303 -19.57 38.56 38.69
N SER A 304 -18.91 39.02 37.62
CA SER A 304 -18.41 40.39 37.54
C SER A 304 -18.93 41.04 36.28
N ALA A 305 -19.77 42.04 36.49
CA ALA A 305 -20.43 42.87 35.50
C ALA A 305 -19.52 44.03 35.05
N HIS A 306 -19.70 44.43 33.79
CA HIS A 306 -19.61 45.78 33.22
C HIS A 306 -18.41 46.70 33.56
N ASN A 307 -17.66 47.08 32.51
CA ASN A 307 -17.83 48.42 31.93
C ASN A 307 -17.28 48.53 30.49
N PRO A 308 -17.88 49.37 29.62
CA PRO A 308 -17.43 49.61 28.25
C PRO A 308 -16.61 50.91 28.16
N GLN A 309 -15.50 50.89 27.42
CA GLN A 309 -15.00 52.14 26.85
C GLN A 309 -14.22 51.90 25.56
N GLU A 310 -14.59 52.74 24.60
CA GLU A 310 -14.27 52.73 23.18
C GLU A 310 -12.78 53.01 22.92
N SER A 311 -12.21 52.26 21.98
CA SER A 311 -11.14 52.76 21.11
C SER A 311 -11.15 51.96 19.81
N ASN A 312 -11.82 52.52 18.79
CA ASN A 312 -11.85 52.03 17.42
C ASN A 312 -10.51 52.34 16.73
N THR A 313 -9.46 51.61 17.09
CA THR A 313 -8.24 51.55 16.29
C THR A 313 -8.03 50.10 15.89
N MET A 314 -8.31 49.76 14.62
CA MET A 314 -8.02 48.42 14.11
C MET A 314 -6.50 48.21 14.18
N ALA A 315 -6.04 47.40 15.13
CA ALA A 315 -4.68 46.92 15.15
C ALA A 315 -4.40 46.15 13.84
N PRO A 316 -3.22 46.31 13.23
CA PRO A 316 -2.84 45.50 12.07
C PRO A 316 -2.97 44.01 12.43
N PRO A 317 -3.39 43.15 11.47
CA PRO A 317 -3.55 41.73 11.74
C PRO A 317 -2.22 41.19 12.28
N SER A 318 -2.26 40.70 13.52
CA SER A 318 -1.09 40.09 14.14
C SER A 318 -0.51 39.04 13.19
N PRO A 319 0.81 39.06 12.91
CA PRO A 319 1.43 38.01 12.10
C PRO A 319 1.07 36.65 12.72
N PRO A 320 0.80 35.61 11.90
CA PRO A 320 0.32 34.33 12.39
C PRO A 320 1.29 33.82 13.45
N SER A 321 0.85 33.88 14.70
CA SER A 321 1.65 33.49 15.84
C SER A 321 1.99 32.02 15.67
N LEU A 322 3.26 31.72 15.44
CA LEU A 322 3.83 30.37 15.44
C LEU A 322 3.41 29.73 16.77
N ARG A 323 2.40 28.86 16.75
CA ARG A 323 1.80 28.31 17.96
C ARG A 323 2.85 27.47 18.66
N LYS A 324 3.45 27.99 19.73
CA LYS A 324 4.47 27.37 20.59
C LYS A 324 3.94 26.22 21.46
N GLY A 325 2.92 25.52 20.96
CA GLY A 325 2.28 24.35 21.55
C GLY A 325 1.70 23.48 20.43
N GLY A 326 2.46 23.37 19.35
CA GLY A 326 2.08 22.65 18.14
C GLY A 326 1.76 21.20 18.48
N ARG A 327 0.55 20.78 18.16
CA ARG A 327 0.17 19.36 18.22
C ARG A 327 1.22 18.57 17.44
N PRO A 328 1.76 17.45 17.97
CA PRO A 328 2.66 16.61 17.21
C PRO A 328 2.05 16.34 15.84
N CYS A 329 2.79 16.63 14.76
CA CYS A 329 2.33 16.36 13.42
C CYS A 329 2.27 14.84 13.24
N THR A 330 1.18 14.19 13.62
CA THR A 330 1.12 12.73 13.54
C THR A 330 0.69 12.28 12.15
N ILE A 331 1.58 11.63 11.39
CA ILE A 331 1.14 10.84 10.22
C ILE A 331 0.28 9.67 10.68
N LYS A 332 -0.75 9.35 9.90
CA LYS A 332 -1.61 8.19 10.18
C LYS A 332 -0.85 6.90 9.92
N THR A 333 -1.21 5.85 10.64
CA THR A 333 -0.73 4.50 10.33
C THR A 333 -1.27 4.10 8.97
N PRO A 334 -0.45 3.53 8.07
CA PRO A 334 -0.93 3.09 6.76
C PRO A 334 -2.12 2.14 6.89
N LEU A 335 -3.12 2.33 6.04
CA LEU A 335 -4.24 1.44 5.85
C LEU A 335 -4.49 1.25 4.34
N PRO A 336 -3.55 0.59 3.61
CA PRO A 336 -3.69 0.48 2.17
C PRO A 336 -4.93 -0.32 1.79
N ASP A 337 -5.63 0.11 0.74
CA ASP A 337 -6.76 -0.64 0.19
C ASP A 337 -6.34 -2.06 -0.20
N ILE A 338 -5.12 -2.20 -0.75
CA ILE A 338 -4.45 -3.49 -0.97
C ILE A 338 -2.98 -3.37 -0.60
N SER A 339 -2.47 -4.25 0.27
CA SER A 339 -1.02 -4.44 0.44
C SER A 339 -0.59 -5.71 -0.28
N ILE A 340 0.58 -5.68 -0.93
CA ILE A 340 1.10 -6.78 -1.78
C ILE A 340 2.52 -7.12 -1.34
N GLY A 341 2.79 -8.39 -1.09
CA GLY A 341 4.07 -8.88 -0.60
C GLY A 341 4.26 -10.37 -0.80
N ILE A 342 5.28 -10.90 -0.13
CA ILE A 342 5.71 -12.30 -0.25
C ILE A 342 4.88 -13.16 0.70
N ASP A 343 4.41 -14.32 0.23
CA ASP A 343 3.81 -15.32 1.12
C ASP A 343 4.82 -15.83 2.14
N ILE A 344 4.45 -15.83 3.42
CA ILE A 344 5.33 -16.28 4.49
C ILE A 344 5.77 -17.73 4.34
N LYS A 345 4.94 -18.62 3.77
CA LYS A 345 5.34 -20.02 3.54
C LYS A 345 6.36 -20.08 2.42
N THR A 346 6.14 -19.36 1.32
CA THR A 346 7.13 -19.23 0.24
C THR A 346 8.45 -18.69 0.76
N LEU A 347 8.44 -17.57 1.49
CA LEU A 347 9.64 -16.98 2.08
C LEU A 347 10.36 -17.99 3.00
N THR A 348 9.61 -18.64 3.90
CA THR A 348 10.18 -19.64 4.82
C THR A 348 10.79 -20.80 4.05
N SER A 349 10.12 -21.31 3.01
CA SER A 349 10.63 -22.39 2.18
C SER A 349 11.92 -21.99 1.45
N ALA A 350 11.96 -20.80 0.84
CA ALA A 350 13.13 -20.29 0.15
C ALA A 350 14.31 -20.05 1.10
N PHE A 351 14.04 -19.48 2.28
CA PHE A 351 15.03 -19.28 3.32
C PHE A 351 15.61 -20.61 3.83
N VAL A 352 14.74 -21.55 4.19
CA VAL A 352 15.15 -22.87 4.67
C VAL A 352 15.90 -23.68 3.61
N SER A 353 15.55 -23.56 2.32
CA SER A 353 16.25 -24.28 1.25
C SER A 353 17.67 -23.79 0.99
N ARG A 354 17.98 -22.54 1.39
CA ARG A 354 19.30 -21.92 1.18
C ARG A 354 20.14 -21.88 2.46
N ALA A 355 19.52 -22.08 3.62
CA ALA A 355 20.22 -22.12 4.89
C ALA A 355 21.09 -23.38 5.05
N PRO A 356 22.32 -23.26 5.60
CA PRO A 356 23.16 -24.41 5.90
C PRO A 356 22.51 -25.38 6.92
N ASP A 357 21.76 -24.84 7.89
CA ASP A 357 21.01 -25.60 8.89
C ASP A 357 19.51 -25.24 8.86
N ARG A 358 18.69 -26.19 8.39
CA ARG A 358 17.23 -26.08 8.31
C ARG A 358 16.56 -25.85 9.66
N ASN A 359 17.05 -26.47 10.74
CA ASN A 359 16.48 -26.29 12.08
C ASN A 359 16.79 -24.90 12.62
N ARG A 360 18.01 -24.40 12.37
CA ARG A 360 18.42 -23.04 12.75
C ARG A 360 17.56 -22.00 12.03
N ALA A 361 17.42 -22.13 10.71
CA ALA A 361 16.58 -21.24 9.91
C ALA A 361 15.12 -21.23 10.36
N THR A 362 14.55 -22.41 10.63
CA THR A 362 13.17 -22.52 11.12
C THR A 362 13.01 -21.82 12.46
N ARG A 363 13.94 -22.02 13.41
CA ARG A 363 13.93 -21.34 14.71
C ARG A 363 14.12 -19.84 14.58
N PHE A 364 14.90 -19.38 13.61
CA PHE A 364 15.12 -17.95 13.37
C PHE A 364 13.83 -17.25 12.91
N ILE A 365 13.11 -17.83 11.93
CA ILE A 365 11.81 -17.30 11.50
C ILE A 365 10.78 -17.32 12.65
N GLU A 366 10.73 -18.41 13.42
CA GLU A 366 9.83 -18.47 14.58
C GLU A 366 10.20 -17.45 15.66
N TRP A 367 11.50 -17.21 15.90
CA TRP A 367 11.94 -16.15 16.79
C TRP A 367 11.48 -14.76 16.30
N LEU A 368 11.65 -14.45 15.01
CA LEU A 368 11.18 -13.19 14.44
C LEU A 368 9.66 -13.02 14.66
N LYS A 369 8.86 -14.08 14.43
CA LYS A 369 7.41 -14.05 14.68
C LYS A 369 7.06 -13.85 16.17
N ILE A 370 7.82 -14.47 17.07
CA ILE A 370 7.59 -14.35 18.52
C ILE A 370 7.83 -12.93 18.99
N GLN A 371 8.87 -12.25 18.49
CA GLN A 371 9.17 -10.86 18.83
C GLN A 371 8.02 -9.90 18.46
N MET A 372 7.21 -10.26 17.46
CA MET A 372 6.06 -9.46 17.01
C MET A 372 4.79 -9.65 17.84
N ARG A 373 4.79 -10.54 18.85
CA ARG A 373 3.58 -10.79 19.65
C ARG A 373 3.30 -9.61 20.61
N PRO A 374 2.03 -9.21 20.77
CA PRO A 374 1.66 -8.22 21.78
C PRO A 374 2.15 -8.64 23.17
N GLY A 375 2.81 -7.73 23.89
CA GLY A 375 3.35 -7.99 25.23
C GLY A 375 4.77 -8.56 25.26
N ALA A 376 5.47 -8.64 24.12
CA ALA A 376 6.91 -8.89 24.13
C ALA A 376 7.63 -7.77 24.93
N PRO A 377 8.61 -8.10 25.79
CA PRO A 377 9.25 -7.15 26.70
C PRO A 377 10.17 -6.13 26.00
N SER A 378 10.41 -6.28 24.69
CA SER A 378 11.31 -5.45 23.90
C SER A 378 10.68 -5.09 22.56
N GLU A 379 11.11 -3.97 21.97
CA GLU A 379 10.79 -3.66 20.59
C GLU A 379 11.25 -4.79 19.66
N PRO A 380 10.42 -5.19 18.68
CA PRO A 380 10.76 -6.27 17.79
C PRO A 380 11.96 -5.88 16.93
N ALA A 381 12.98 -6.74 16.89
CA ALA A 381 14.17 -6.52 16.07
C ALA A 381 13.87 -6.33 14.57
N LEU A 382 12.75 -6.87 14.09
CA LEU A 382 12.28 -6.70 12.71
C LEU A 382 10.76 -6.92 12.63
N ILE A 383 10.04 -5.93 12.09
CA ILE A 383 8.60 -6.02 11.82
C ILE A 383 8.38 -6.34 10.33
N PHE A 384 8.60 -7.59 9.92
CA PHE A 384 8.50 -7.99 8.52
C PHE A 384 7.08 -8.35 8.04
N ILE A 385 6.12 -8.48 8.96
CA ILE A 385 4.69 -8.63 8.67
C ILE A 385 4.03 -7.26 8.89
N PRO A 386 3.61 -6.54 7.84
CA PRO A 386 3.18 -5.15 8.00
C PRO A 386 1.90 -5.01 8.81
N ALA A 387 0.98 -5.96 8.75
CA ALA A 387 -0.32 -5.90 9.44
C ALA A 387 -0.40 -6.87 10.63
N ALA A 388 -0.85 -6.39 11.79
CA ALA A 388 -0.83 -7.14 13.06
C ALA A 388 -1.68 -8.43 13.07
N ARG A 389 -2.75 -8.48 12.25
CA ARG A 389 -3.75 -9.56 12.33
C ARG A 389 -3.46 -10.67 11.32
N ALA A 390 -2.90 -11.78 11.81
CA ALA A 390 -2.83 -13.09 11.13
C ALA A 390 -2.48 -13.03 9.63
N SER A 391 -1.68 -12.04 9.24
CA SER A 391 -1.32 -11.82 7.86
C SER A 391 -0.25 -12.83 7.47
N THR A 392 -0.46 -13.53 6.36
CA THR A 392 0.58 -14.35 5.72
C THR A 392 1.44 -13.53 4.77
N LEU A 393 1.17 -12.23 4.62
CA LEU A 393 1.97 -11.32 3.81
C LEU A 393 3.18 -10.84 4.61
N THR A 394 4.35 -10.98 4.01
CA THR A 394 5.65 -10.54 4.53
C THR A 394 6.35 -9.65 3.52
N PHE A 395 7.19 -8.73 3.97
CA PHE A 395 8.01 -7.84 3.12
C PHE A 395 7.20 -7.23 1.95
N PRO A 396 6.31 -6.27 2.25
CA PRO A 396 5.54 -5.61 1.20
C PRO A 396 6.48 -4.94 0.21
N PHE A 397 6.25 -5.17 -1.07
CA PHE A 397 6.99 -4.53 -2.16
C PHE A 397 6.06 -3.71 -3.07
N ALA A 398 4.74 -3.85 -2.91
CA ALA A 398 3.76 -2.99 -3.56
C ALA A 398 2.54 -2.70 -2.67
N VAL A 399 1.91 -1.55 -2.85
CA VAL A 399 0.63 -1.18 -2.23
C VAL A 399 -0.32 -0.54 -3.24
N VAL A 400 -1.61 -0.52 -2.92
CA VAL A 400 -2.65 0.14 -3.71
C VAL A 400 -3.43 1.06 -2.79
N GLU A 401 -3.59 2.31 -3.21
CA GLU A 401 -4.43 3.31 -2.56
C GLU A 401 -5.42 3.89 -3.57
N CYS A 402 -6.70 3.65 -3.34
CA CYS A 402 -7.76 4.07 -4.23
C CYS A 402 -8.55 5.23 -3.64
N LYS A 403 -9.02 6.15 -4.49
CA LYS A 403 -10.03 7.15 -4.17
C LYS A 403 -11.21 7.02 -5.11
N GLY A 404 -12.40 7.29 -4.57
CA GLY A 404 -13.62 7.26 -5.35
C GLY A 404 -13.67 8.48 -6.26
N TYR A 405 -14.06 8.26 -7.51
CA TYR A 405 -14.24 9.34 -8.49
C TYR A 405 -15.27 10.38 -8.02
N SER A 406 -16.34 9.91 -7.38
CA SER A 406 -17.51 10.72 -7.00
C SER A 406 -17.53 11.20 -5.55
N THR A 407 -16.59 10.74 -4.70
CA THR A 407 -16.70 10.96 -3.25
C THR A 407 -16.06 12.27 -2.77
N GLY A 408 -15.36 13.01 -3.63
CA GLY A 408 -14.71 14.29 -3.29
C GLY A 408 -13.20 14.23 -2.99
N PRO A 409 -12.65 13.16 -2.40
CA PRO A 409 -11.20 12.98 -2.31
C PRO A 409 -10.50 12.93 -3.66
N GLN A 410 -9.44 13.73 -3.78
CA GLN A 410 -8.61 13.80 -4.98
C GLN A 410 -7.49 12.74 -4.95
N ILE A 411 -6.92 12.43 -6.11
CA ILE A 411 -5.76 11.53 -6.28
C ILE A 411 -4.62 11.86 -5.30
N TYR A 412 -4.42 13.15 -4.97
CA TYR A 412 -3.42 13.60 -4.01
C TYR A 412 -3.56 12.94 -2.62
N GLU A 413 -4.77 12.59 -2.19
CA GLU A 413 -4.96 11.89 -0.92
C GLU A 413 -4.50 10.42 -1.01
N ALA A 414 -4.75 9.74 -2.14
CA ALA A 414 -4.20 8.41 -2.39
C ALA A 414 -2.66 8.46 -2.47
N GLU A 415 -2.10 9.45 -3.18
CA GLU A 415 -0.65 9.67 -3.24
C GLU A 415 -0.04 9.89 -1.85
N ASN A 416 -0.66 10.72 -1.01
CA ASN A 416 -0.20 10.96 0.36
C ASN A 416 -0.22 9.68 1.21
N GLN A 417 -1.28 8.87 1.10
CA GLN A 417 -1.41 7.61 1.83
C GLN A 417 -0.39 6.58 1.33
N ALA A 418 -0.21 6.51 0.01
CA ALA A 418 0.75 5.62 -0.63
C ALA A 418 2.19 5.98 -0.26
N ALA A 419 2.52 7.27 -0.15
CA ALA A 419 3.83 7.73 0.30
C ALA A 419 4.13 7.32 1.75
N VAL A 420 3.15 7.42 2.66
CA VAL A 420 3.32 6.96 4.04
C VAL A 420 3.48 5.44 4.10
N ALA A 421 2.65 4.70 3.36
CA ALA A 421 2.79 3.25 3.23
C ALA A 421 4.14 2.85 2.63
N GLY A 422 4.62 3.59 1.62
CA GLY A 422 5.90 3.36 0.97
C GLY A 422 7.08 3.58 1.91
N ALA A 423 7.08 4.68 2.66
CA ALA A 423 8.08 4.93 3.69
C ALA A 423 8.11 3.82 4.76
N CYS A 424 6.93 3.38 5.23
CA CYS A 424 6.83 2.27 6.19
C CYS A 424 7.36 0.95 5.62
N GLY A 425 7.09 0.65 4.34
CA GLY A 425 7.56 -0.59 3.71
C GLY A 425 9.06 -0.56 3.42
N LEU A 426 9.62 0.61 3.09
CA LEU A 426 11.06 0.82 2.98
C LEU A 426 11.75 0.67 4.33
N LYS A 427 11.15 1.16 5.42
CA LYS A 427 11.67 0.95 6.79
C LYS A 427 11.85 -0.54 7.10
N ILE A 428 10.91 -1.41 6.72
CA ILE A 428 11.05 -2.87 6.90
C ILE A 428 12.33 -3.41 6.24
N GLN A 429 12.65 -2.93 5.03
CA GLN A 429 13.86 -3.35 4.32
C GLN A 429 15.13 -2.82 4.99
N LEU A 430 15.09 -1.60 5.53
CA LEU A 430 16.21 -0.99 6.25
C LEU A 430 16.46 -1.63 7.61
N ASP A 431 15.40 -1.97 8.34
CA ASP A 431 15.50 -2.71 9.60
C ASP A 431 16.13 -4.10 9.33
N LEU A 432 15.78 -4.75 8.20
CA LEU A 432 16.42 -6.00 7.79
C LEU A 432 17.90 -5.80 7.44
N ASN A 433 18.26 -4.73 6.72
CA ASN A 433 19.67 -4.40 6.47
C ASN A 433 20.42 -4.22 7.79
N SER A 434 19.87 -3.43 8.72
CA SER A 434 20.49 -3.18 10.03
C SER A 434 20.67 -4.46 10.86
N LEU A 435 19.79 -5.45 10.67
CA LEU A 435 19.92 -6.76 11.32
C LEU A 435 20.97 -7.66 10.62
N ALA A 436 21.15 -7.49 9.31
CA ALA A 436 22.05 -8.27 8.45
C ALA A 436 23.46 -7.68 8.37
N ASP A 437 23.61 -6.38 8.54
CA ASP A 437 24.90 -5.71 8.49
C ASP A 437 25.66 -5.98 9.79
N ASP A 438 26.86 -6.52 9.66
CA ASP A 438 27.89 -6.45 10.69
C ASP A 438 28.61 -5.12 10.47
N GLU A 439 28.82 -4.32 11.52
CA GLU A 439 29.36 -2.93 11.43
C GLU A 439 30.72 -2.84 10.68
N SER A 440 31.35 -3.99 10.39
CA SER A 440 32.66 -4.13 9.77
C SER A 440 32.66 -4.35 8.24
N THR A 441 31.53 -4.70 7.60
CA THR A 441 31.51 -5.02 6.16
C THR A 441 30.67 -4.05 5.35
N SER A 442 31.28 -2.92 4.99
CA SER A 442 30.74 -1.88 4.10
C SER A 442 30.62 -2.30 2.63
N SER A 443 30.51 -3.60 2.34
CA SER A 443 30.55 -4.13 0.98
C SER A 443 29.41 -5.10 0.75
N SER A 444 28.27 -4.59 0.26
CA SER A 444 27.40 -5.47 -0.51
C SER A 444 26.74 -4.70 -1.64
N ASN A 445 26.82 -5.27 -2.84
CA ASN A 445 26.15 -4.87 -4.07
C ASN A 445 24.62 -5.02 -3.95
N THR A 446 24.04 -4.62 -2.82
CA THR A 446 22.61 -4.77 -2.58
C THR A 446 21.85 -3.77 -3.42
N GLN A 447 20.83 -4.27 -4.12
CA GLN A 447 19.90 -3.43 -4.85
C GLN A 447 19.34 -2.36 -3.88
N PRO A 448 19.21 -1.09 -4.30
CA PRO A 448 18.62 -0.06 -3.45
C PRO A 448 17.23 -0.49 -2.96
N PRO A 449 16.84 -0.15 -1.72
CA PRO A 449 15.49 -0.42 -1.23
C PRO A 449 14.46 0.30 -2.11
N LEU A 450 13.56 -0.48 -2.70
CA LEU A 450 12.48 0.02 -3.55
C LEU A 450 11.13 -0.51 -3.05
N LEU A 451 10.09 0.27 -3.25
CA LEU A 451 8.69 -0.15 -3.08
C LEU A 451 7.85 0.54 -4.15
N PHE A 452 6.85 -0.15 -4.69
CA PHE A 452 5.94 0.43 -5.69
C PHE A 452 4.56 0.73 -5.09
N SER A 453 3.86 1.72 -5.63
CA SER A 453 2.45 1.89 -5.29
C SER A 453 1.61 2.20 -6.50
N VAL A 454 0.36 1.73 -6.48
CA VAL A 454 -0.67 2.15 -7.43
C VAL A 454 -1.61 3.11 -6.70
N THR A 455 -1.76 4.32 -7.20
CA THR A 455 -2.79 5.25 -6.74
C THR A 455 -3.88 5.36 -7.79
N THR A 456 -5.15 5.41 -7.36
CA THR A 456 -6.27 5.52 -8.32
C THR A 456 -7.27 6.61 -7.94
N GLN A 457 -7.84 7.25 -8.95
CA GLN A 457 -9.02 8.11 -8.85
C GLN A 457 -9.97 7.78 -10.00
N GLY A 458 -10.94 6.89 -9.75
CA GLY A 458 -11.76 6.32 -10.82
C GLY A 458 -10.89 5.57 -11.84
N PRO A 459 -11.02 5.86 -13.15
CA PRO A 459 -10.25 5.17 -14.20
C PRO A 459 -8.80 5.66 -14.35
N ILE A 460 -8.40 6.71 -13.63
CA ILE A 460 -7.01 7.17 -13.65
C ILE A 460 -6.21 6.32 -12.65
N HIS A 461 -5.23 5.58 -13.16
CA HIS A 461 -4.31 4.75 -12.40
C HIS A 461 -2.89 5.29 -12.56
N GLN A 462 -2.19 5.48 -11.45
CA GLN A 462 -0.81 5.96 -11.42
C GLN A 462 0.09 4.94 -10.75
N LEU A 463 1.22 4.61 -11.36
CA LEU A 463 2.27 3.76 -10.81
C LEU A 463 3.43 4.62 -10.31
N TRP A 464 3.72 4.51 -9.02
CA TRP A 464 4.76 5.22 -8.31
C TRP A 464 5.86 4.27 -7.86
N CYS A 465 7.08 4.80 -7.73
CA CYS A 465 8.16 4.12 -7.03
C CYS A 465 8.61 4.97 -5.84
N HIS A 466 8.99 4.30 -4.76
CA HIS A 466 9.47 4.85 -3.50
C HIS A 466 10.88 4.33 -3.24
N TRP A 467 11.78 5.20 -2.78
CA TRP A 467 13.15 4.86 -2.40
C TRP A 467 13.58 5.67 -1.18
N THR A 468 14.80 5.41 -0.68
CA THR A 468 15.40 6.24 0.37
C THR A 468 16.71 6.85 -0.08
N VAL A 469 16.96 8.08 0.36
CA VAL A 469 18.22 8.79 0.17
C VAL A 469 18.76 9.16 1.54
N VAL A 470 20.06 9.02 1.75
CA VAL A 470 20.75 9.60 2.91
C VAL A 470 21.36 10.90 2.45
N ASP A 471 20.99 12.01 3.09
CA ASP A 471 21.54 13.32 2.76
C ASP A 471 22.96 13.51 3.33
N GLU A 472 23.55 14.67 3.07
CA GLU A 472 24.90 15.02 3.52
C GLU A 472 25.07 15.06 5.05
N TRP A 473 23.98 15.14 5.82
CA TRP A 473 24.00 15.12 7.27
C TRP A 473 23.75 13.72 7.86
N GLY A 474 23.82 12.67 7.03
CA GLY A 474 23.52 11.30 7.45
C GLY A 474 22.03 11.06 7.71
N LYS A 475 21.19 12.01 7.32
CA LYS A 475 19.77 12.04 7.63
C LYS A 475 19.00 11.35 6.49
N ARG A 476 18.24 10.31 6.83
CA ARG A 476 17.48 9.55 5.83
C ARG A 476 16.20 10.28 5.43
N ARG A 477 15.92 10.32 4.12
CA ARG A 477 14.69 10.80 3.50
C ARG A 477 14.01 9.66 2.74
N PHE A 478 12.69 9.70 2.67
CA PHE A 478 11.86 8.79 1.87
C PHE A 478 11.29 9.59 0.71
N GLU A 479 11.60 9.18 -0.51
CA GLU A 479 11.29 9.93 -1.72
C GLU A 479 10.47 9.06 -2.67
N SER A 480 9.66 9.71 -3.53
CA SER A 480 8.86 9.00 -4.53
C SER A 480 8.63 9.81 -5.80
N GLU A 481 8.49 9.12 -6.93
CA GLU A 481 8.18 9.68 -8.26
C GLU A 481 7.12 8.85 -8.97
N LEU A 482 6.33 9.54 -9.80
CA LEU A 482 5.35 8.96 -10.71
C LEU A 482 6.07 8.45 -11.97
N PHE A 483 6.02 7.14 -12.21
CA PHE A 483 6.66 6.50 -13.37
C PHE A 483 5.69 6.21 -14.51
N ALA A 484 4.41 6.03 -14.22
CA ALA A 484 3.38 5.87 -15.25
C ALA A 484 2.05 6.40 -14.76
N SER A 485 1.32 7.07 -15.64
CA SER A 485 -0.10 7.39 -15.47
C SER A 485 -0.86 6.76 -16.63
N CYS A 486 -2.02 6.20 -16.33
CA CYS A 486 -2.83 5.44 -17.26
C CYS A 486 -4.29 5.81 -17.04
N ASP A 487 -5.00 6.13 -18.11
CA ASP A 487 -6.46 6.05 -18.14
C ASP A 487 -6.83 4.63 -18.59
N VAL A 488 -7.35 3.81 -17.68
CA VAL A 488 -7.67 2.40 -17.99
C VAL A 488 -8.91 2.26 -18.89
N LEU A 489 -9.61 3.35 -19.21
CA LEU A 489 -10.62 3.41 -20.27
C LEU A 489 -10.00 3.57 -21.67
N LEU A 490 -8.68 3.54 -21.78
CA LEU A 490 -7.96 3.43 -23.04
C LEU A 490 -7.24 2.09 -23.05
N LEU A 491 -7.70 1.15 -23.87
CA LEU A 491 -7.23 -0.24 -23.83
C LEU A 491 -5.70 -0.35 -23.97
N ASP A 492 -5.09 0.39 -24.89
CA ASP A 492 -3.63 0.39 -25.08
C ASP A 492 -2.88 0.86 -23.82
N GLN A 493 -3.44 1.82 -23.08
CA GLN A 493 -2.86 2.27 -21.82
C GLN A 493 -3.06 1.22 -20.72
N ALA A 494 -4.24 0.59 -20.65
CA ALA A 494 -4.51 -0.51 -19.73
C ALA A 494 -3.56 -1.70 -19.99
N GLU A 495 -3.29 -2.04 -21.25
CA GLU A 495 -2.30 -3.06 -21.62
C GLU A 495 -0.91 -2.71 -21.10
N ASN A 496 -0.42 -1.51 -21.39
CA ASN A 496 0.88 -1.02 -20.93
C ASN A 496 0.98 -1.03 -19.39
N PHE A 497 -0.08 -0.59 -18.71
CA PHE A 497 -0.15 -0.57 -17.24
C PHE A 497 -0.08 -1.99 -16.66
N VAL A 498 -0.84 -2.94 -17.21
CA VAL A 498 -0.83 -4.34 -16.76
C VAL A 498 0.52 -5.01 -17.02
N VAL A 499 1.21 -4.69 -18.11
CA VAL A 499 2.59 -5.15 -18.36
C VAL A 499 3.54 -4.64 -17.29
N LYS A 500 3.52 -3.35 -16.97
CA LYS A 500 4.35 -2.77 -15.89
C LYS A 500 4.04 -3.40 -14.53
N LEU A 501 2.77 -3.63 -14.22
CA LEU A 501 2.36 -4.27 -12.97
C LEU A 501 2.84 -5.73 -12.89
N ASN A 502 2.74 -6.48 -14.00
CA ASN A 502 3.32 -7.83 -14.11
C ASN A 502 4.82 -7.81 -13.83
N ASN A 503 5.54 -6.85 -14.38
CA ASN A 503 6.98 -6.73 -14.21
C ASN A 503 7.39 -6.38 -12.78
N VAL A 504 6.66 -5.47 -12.10
CA VAL A 504 6.84 -5.20 -10.67
C VAL A 504 6.64 -6.48 -9.85
N PHE A 505 5.64 -7.30 -10.17
CA PHE A 505 5.38 -8.54 -9.44
C PHE A 505 6.45 -9.60 -9.70
N ASN A 506 6.91 -9.75 -10.94
CA ASN A 506 8.04 -10.60 -11.29
C ASN A 506 9.30 -10.20 -10.51
N TRP A 507 9.62 -8.90 -10.44
CA TRP A 507 10.73 -8.41 -9.62
C TRP A 507 10.53 -8.74 -8.13
N GLY A 508 9.33 -8.47 -7.60
CA GLY A 508 8.98 -8.71 -6.19
C GLY A 508 9.12 -10.17 -5.74
N ILE A 509 8.68 -11.12 -6.58
CA ILE A 509 8.81 -12.56 -6.26
C ILE A 509 10.11 -13.19 -6.79
N GLY A 510 10.91 -12.45 -7.55
CA GLY A 510 12.20 -12.86 -8.09
C GLY A 510 13.35 -12.24 -7.29
N SER A 511 14.11 -11.35 -7.94
CA SER A 511 15.35 -10.79 -7.38
C SER A 511 15.15 -10.06 -6.05
N PHE A 512 14.00 -9.43 -5.82
CA PHE A 512 13.69 -8.82 -4.52
C PHE A 512 13.60 -9.87 -3.41
N MET A 513 12.80 -10.93 -3.60
CA MET A 513 12.68 -12.02 -2.63
C MET A 513 14.02 -12.72 -2.39
N GLU A 514 14.80 -12.96 -3.44
CA GLU A 514 16.14 -13.55 -3.33
C GLU A 514 17.05 -12.71 -2.43
N SER A 515 17.06 -11.38 -2.64
CA SER A 515 17.81 -10.43 -1.81
C SER A 515 17.33 -10.41 -0.35
N ILE A 516 16.03 -10.54 -0.10
CA ILE A 516 15.50 -10.66 1.27
C ILE A 516 16.01 -11.95 1.93
N VAL A 517 16.01 -13.07 1.22
CA VAL A 517 16.52 -14.35 1.73
C VAL A 517 18.02 -14.25 2.05
N ASP A 518 18.81 -13.60 1.20
CA ASP A 518 20.25 -13.39 1.46
C ASP A 518 20.49 -12.61 2.75
N ARG A 519 19.76 -11.50 2.93
CA ARG A 519 19.88 -10.69 4.15
C ARG A 519 19.38 -11.41 5.39
N LEU A 520 18.33 -12.23 5.28
CA LEU A 520 17.87 -13.07 6.39
C LEU A 520 18.92 -14.12 6.78
N LEU A 521 19.66 -14.68 5.81
CA LEU A 521 20.74 -15.63 6.09
C LEU A 521 21.89 -14.94 6.84
N GLU A 522 22.22 -13.71 6.48
CA GLU A 522 23.25 -12.95 7.18
C GLU A 522 22.81 -12.53 8.58
N ALA A 523 21.59 -12.01 8.71
CA ALA A 523 20.98 -11.68 9.99
C ALA A 523 20.94 -12.87 10.97
N GLU A 524 20.66 -14.08 10.45
CA GLU A 524 20.70 -15.30 11.23
C GLU A 524 22.11 -15.62 11.78
N LYS A 525 23.14 -15.51 10.93
CA LYS A 525 24.54 -15.71 11.35
C LYS A 525 24.95 -14.69 12.41
N ASN A 526 24.64 -13.42 12.20
CA ASN A 526 24.99 -12.34 13.12
C ASN A 526 24.35 -12.52 14.49
N LYS A 527 23.10 -12.97 14.52
CA LYS A 527 22.40 -13.27 15.78
C LYS A 527 23.11 -14.37 16.57
N GLU A 528 23.60 -15.41 15.90
CA GLU A 528 24.33 -16.49 16.56
C GLU A 528 25.66 -15.99 17.16
N ASN A 529 26.40 -15.20 16.39
CA ASN A 529 27.67 -14.61 16.84
C ASN A 529 27.46 -13.75 18.10
N LYS A 530 26.44 -12.87 18.10
CA LYS A 530 26.09 -12.03 19.26
C LYS A 530 25.61 -12.86 20.47
N GLY A 531 24.86 -13.93 20.23
CA GLY A 531 24.38 -14.85 21.28
C GLY A 531 25.50 -15.65 21.95
N ASN A 532 26.52 -16.05 21.18
CA ASN A 532 27.70 -16.72 21.72
C ASN A 532 28.59 -15.75 22.51
N LEU A 533 28.74 -14.51 22.04
CA LEU A 533 29.48 -13.46 22.78
C LEU A 533 28.86 -13.19 24.16
N SER A 534 27.52 -13.08 24.23
CA SER A 534 26.81 -12.84 25.48
C SER A 534 26.95 -13.98 26.50
N ARG A 535 27.26 -15.21 26.05
CA ARG A 535 27.53 -16.35 26.92
C ARG A 535 29.01 -16.48 27.33
N GLN A 536 29.92 -15.90 26.55
CA GLN A 536 31.36 -15.97 26.78
C GLN A 536 31.89 -14.88 27.70
N ILE A 537 31.15 -13.80 27.98
CA ILE A 537 31.50 -12.88 29.05
C ILE A 537 31.30 -13.65 30.36
N PRO A 538 32.39 -14.09 31.02
CA PRO A 538 32.24 -14.79 32.28
C PRO A 538 31.57 -13.82 33.24
N SER A 539 30.54 -14.30 33.93
CA SER A 539 29.95 -13.60 35.06
C SER A 539 31.02 -13.48 36.15
N HIS A 540 31.96 -12.56 35.98
CA HIS A 540 32.65 -11.91 37.08
C HIS A 540 31.58 -11.07 37.79
N ARG A 541 30.61 -11.76 38.41
CA ARG A 541 30.05 -11.29 39.67
C ARG A 541 31.27 -11.08 40.52
N ASN A 542 31.58 -9.81 40.74
CA ASN A 542 32.41 -9.36 41.83
C ASN A 542 31.91 -10.11 43.07
N SER A 543 32.60 -11.19 43.41
CA SER A 543 32.81 -11.56 44.79
C SER A 543 33.53 -10.36 45.39
N ILE A 544 32.75 -9.37 45.80
CA ILE A 544 33.18 -8.41 46.79
C ILE A 544 33.66 -9.30 47.94
N PRO A 545 34.96 -9.32 48.25
CA PRO A 545 35.41 -10.05 49.42
C PRO A 545 34.65 -9.43 50.61
N ASP A 546 33.96 -10.27 51.38
CA ASP A 546 33.49 -9.95 52.72
C ASP A 546 34.71 -9.53 53.54
N SER A 547 35.08 -8.25 53.46
CA SER A 547 36.03 -7.65 54.37
C SER A 547 35.26 -7.26 55.62
N ASP A 548 35.29 -8.16 56.59
CA ASP A 548 35.32 -7.93 58.03
C ASP A 548 34.80 -6.55 58.51
N LEU A 549 33.49 -6.47 58.73
CA LEU A 549 32.91 -5.58 59.73
C LEU A 549 33.07 -6.23 61.11
N GLN A 550 34.29 -6.18 61.66
CA GLN A 550 34.47 -6.31 63.11
C GLN A 550 33.99 -5.01 63.78
N CYS A 551 32.85 -5.10 64.47
CA CYS A 551 32.47 -4.14 65.49
C CYS A 551 33.56 -4.04 66.56
N LYS A 552 33.98 -2.80 66.86
CA LYS A 552 34.54 -2.40 68.15
C LYS A 552 33.61 -1.37 68.79
#